data_AF-U9UAF3-F1
#
_entry.id   AF-U9UAF3-F1
#
_cell.length_a   1.000
_cell.length_b   1.000
_cell.length_c   1.000
_cell.angle_alpha   90.00
_cell.angle_beta   90.00
_cell.angle_gamma   90.00
#
_symmetry.space_group_name_H-M   'P 1'
#
loop_
_entity.id
_entity.type
_entity.pdbx_description
1 polymer ?
#
loop_
_entity_poly.entity_id
_entity_poly.type
_entity_poly.pdbx_seq_one_letter_code
_entity_poly.pdbx_strand_id
1 'polypeptide(L)'
;MLINIKLPNISPEIFQIILWYIYGGKISLEEYDILDIVKIMVAANELNLQELIPYLESFLIENKANWMDQNFNLIYHISFENDSFPKLQKHCKDLISKEPNKIFNLPNFSTIPEKLLITLIQNDNLRMGEIQIWEYVIKWGLAQNPELPSDLTSFSKDDFNTLKNTLQQCIPFIRFHNLASKEFLKKVLPYKKILPKELYKGLLEYFLDNDSKKAVLRISKEYKEIHIDSKIITFQHVELISKWIDRLEIADRLQNSYEFKLLYRDSRDGSSELISRFDKLRMICKNQSRTVIVSKVKGNNEILGGYNPIEWKFDNSYGITKDSFIFSFSND
;
A
#
# COMPACT_ATOMS: atom_id res chain seq x y z
N MET A 1 -31.77 47.32 4.90
CA MET A 1 -30.55 47.00 5.67
C MET A 1 -29.63 46.23 4.74
N LEU A 2 -28.50 46.82 4.33
CA LEU A 2 -27.49 46.13 3.53
C LEU A 2 -26.67 45.26 4.48
N ILE A 3 -26.72 43.94 4.28
CA ILE A 3 -25.86 42.99 4.99
C ILE A 3 -24.61 42.80 4.15
N ASN A 4 -23.44 43.02 4.74
CA ASN A 4 -22.15 42.76 4.11
C ASN A 4 -21.62 41.41 4.61
N ILE A 5 -21.42 40.46 3.70
CA ILE A 5 -20.86 39.14 3.97
C ILE A 5 -19.42 39.14 3.46
N LYS A 6 -18.46 38.80 4.33
CA LYS A 6 -17.04 38.72 3.98
C LYS A 6 -16.65 37.26 3.78
N LEU A 7 -16.08 36.94 2.61
CA LEU A 7 -15.60 35.60 2.23
C LEU A 7 -14.10 35.68 1.93
N PRO A 8 -13.23 35.77 2.95
CA PRO A 8 -11.80 36.04 2.75
C PRO A 8 -11.03 34.87 2.12
N ASN A 9 -11.60 33.66 2.17
CA ASN A 9 -10.94 32.43 1.69
C ASN A 9 -11.31 32.09 0.23
N ILE A 10 -12.24 32.82 -0.38
CA ILE A 10 -12.71 32.57 -1.73
C ILE A 10 -12.24 33.73 -2.62
N SER A 11 -11.45 33.42 -3.65
CA SER A 11 -11.00 34.45 -4.59
C SER A 11 -12.18 34.97 -5.42
N PRO A 12 -12.14 36.23 -5.91
CA PRO A 12 -13.20 36.79 -6.75
C PRO A 12 -13.53 35.93 -7.98
N GLU A 13 -12.53 35.32 -8.59
CA GLU A 13 -12.66 34.47 -9.78
C GLU A 13 -13.43 33.17 -9.45
N ILE A 14 -13.06 32.50 -8.35
CA ILE A 14 -13.74 31.29 -7.89
C ILE A 14 -15.17 31.62 -7.44
N PHE A 15 -15.35 32.73 -6.74
CA PHE A 15 -16.69 33.17 -6.31
C PHE A 15 -17.59 33.47 -7.50
N GLN A 16 -17.07 34.06 -8.58
CA GLN A 16 -17.83 34.31 -9.80
C GLN A 16 -18.31 33.00 -10.45
N ILE A 17 -17.48 31.96 -10.47
CA ILE A 17 -17.86 30.63 -10.98
C ILE A 17 -18.97 30.03 -10.11
N ILE A 18 -18.84 30.12 -8.78
CA ILE A 18 -19.87 29.65 -7.85
C ILE A 18 -21.19 30.41 -8.05
N LEU A 19 -21.15 31.74 -8.26
CA LEU A 19 -22.34 32.53 -8.55
C LEU A 19 -23.03 32.05 -9.84
N TRP A 20 -22.27 31.79 -10.91
CA TRP A 20 -22.85 31.24 -12.14
C TRP A 20 -23.51 29.89 -11.93
N TYR A 21 -22.93 29.02 -11.11
CA TYR A 21 -23.57 27.77 -10.72
C TYR A 21 -24.87 28.02 -9.94
N ILE A 22 -24.89 28.92 -8.96
CA ILE A 22 -26.09 29.21 -8.15
C ILE A 22 -27.25 29.74 -9.01
N TYR A 23 -26.97 30.62 -9.98
CA TYR A 23 -28.01 31.20 -10.84
C TYR A 23 -28.37 30.32 -12.03
N GLY A 24 -27.41 29.58 -12.60
CA GLY A 24 -27.57 28.81 -13.82
C GLY A 24 -27.81 27.31 -13.61
N GLY A 25 -27.54 26.78 -12.41
CA GLY A 25 -27.66 25.37 -12.05
C GLY A 25 -26.70 24.43 -12.80
N LYS A 26 -25.70 24.96 -13.51
CA LYS A 26 -24.78 24.20 -14.36
C LYS A 26 -23.35 24.72 -14.22
N ILE A 27 -22.38 23.81 -14.31
CA ILE A 27 -20.95 24.11 -14.33
C ILE A 27 -20.25 23.15 -15.30
N SER A 28 -19.38 23.67 -16.15
CA SER A 28 -18.57 22.90 -17.11
C SER A 28 -17.16 22.76 -16.55
N LEU A 29 -16.81 21.60 -16.00
CA LEU A 29 -15.52 21.39 -15.32
C LEU A 29 -14.33 21.23 -16.27
N GLU A 30 -14.60 20.92 -17.53
CA GLU A 30 -13.57 20.67 -18.54
C GLU A 30 -12.78 21.93 -18.93
N GLU A 31 -13.36 23.10 -18.66
CA GLU A 31 -12.81 24.41 -19.01
C GLU A 31 -11.86 24.96 -17.92
N TYR A 32 -11.79 24.30 -16.76
CA TYR A 32 -11.03 24.78 -15.61
C TYR A 32 -9.77 23.95 -15.34
N ASP A 33 -8.74 24.63 -14.86
CA ASP A 33 -7.56 23.97 -14.30
C ASP A 33 -7.94 23.13 -13.07
N ILE A 34 -7.26 22.00 -12.87
CA ILE A 34 -7.60 21.05 -11.79
C ILE A 34 -7.51 21.71 -10.41
N LEU A 35 -6.53 22.60 -10.22
CA LEU A 35 -6.40 23.37 -8.98
C LEU A 35 -7.60 24.31 -8.75
N ASP A 36 -8.16 24.89 -9.81
CA ASP A 36 -9.34 25.74 -9.69
C ASP A 36 -10.58 24.89 -9.40
N ILE A 37 -10.71 23.69 -9.96
CA ILE A 37 -11.76 22.73 -9.59
C ILE A 37 -11.69 22.41 -8.08
N VAL A 38 -10.49 22.19 -7.55
CA VAL A 38 -10.28 21.96 -6.12
C VAL A 38 -10.70 23.20 -5.30
N LYS A 39 -10.34 24.42 -5.73
CA LYS A 39 -10.77 25.65 -5.05
C LYS A 39 -12.29 25.85 -5.13
N ILE A 40 -12.92 25.55 -6.26
CA ILE A 40 -14.38 25.58 -6.43
C ILE A 40 -15.02 24.60 -5.44
N MET A 41 -14.47 23.40 -5.28
CA MET A 41 -14.96 22.40 -4.32
C MET A 41 -14.86 22.88 -2.86
N VAL A 42 -13.73 23.49 -2.49
CA VAL A 42 -13.56 24.08 -1.15
C VAL A 42 -14.54 25.23 -0.92
N ALA A 43 -14.69 26.14 -1.90
CA ALA A 43 -15.65 27.24 -1.85
C ALA A 43 -17.11 26.75 -1.77
N ALA A 44 -17.44 25.69 -2.51
CA ALA A 44 -18.76 25.05 -2.48
C ALA A 44 -19.06 24.50 -1.08
N ASN A 45 -18.08 23.89 -0.41
CA ASN A 45 -18.21 23.44 0.97
C ASN A 45 -18.40 24.61 1.94
N GLU A 46 -17.59 25.67 1.83
CA GLU A 46 -17.70 26.87 2.68
C GLU A 46 -19.08 27.56 2.55
N LEU A 47 -19.65 27.54 1.34
CA LEU A 47 -20.97 28.10 1.04
C LEU A 47 -22.11 27.07 1.19
N ASN A 48 -21.81 25.88 1.70
CA ASN A 48 -22.74 24.80 1.99
C ASN A 48 -23.57 24.32 0.77
N LEU A 49 -22.95 24.32 -0.42
CA LEU A 49 -23.53 23.84 -1.68
C LEU A 49 -23.38 22.32 -1.82
N GLN A 50 -24.08 21.58 -0.95
CA GLN A 50 -23.94 20.14 -0.78
C GLN A 50 -24.24 19.33 -2.06
N GLU A 51 -25.06 19.85 -2.97
CA GLU A 51 -25.38 19.17 -4.25
C GLU A 51 -24.21 19.20 -5.25
N LEU A 52 -23.35 20.22 -5.18
CA LEU A 52 -22.23 20.40 -6.09
C LEU A 52 -21.03 19.51 -5.71
N ILE A 53 -20.83 19.26 -4.43
CA ILE A 53 -19.66 18.55 -3.90
C ILE A 53 -19.53 17.12 -4.50
N PRO A 54 -20.56 16.26 -4.48
CA PRO A 54 -20.43 14.89 -5.01
C PRO A 54 -20.10 14.84 -6.49
N TYR A 55 -20.51 15.86 -7.26
CA TYR A 55 -20.20 15.98 -8.69
C TYR A 55 -18.73 16.34 -8.90
N LEU A 56 -18.21 17.32 -8.15
CA LEU A 56 -16.80 17.71 -8.19
C LEU A 56 -15.88 16.56 -7.76
N GLU A 57 -16.22 15.84 -6.68
CA GLU A 57 -15.45 14.69 -6.21
C GLU A 57 -15.40 13.57 -7.27
N SER A 58 -16.56 13.21 -7.84
CA SER A 58 -16.63 12.19 -8.90
C SER A 58 -15.81 12.60 -10.12
N PHE A 59 -15.90 13.86 -10.55
CA PHE A 59 -15.13 14.34 -11.68
C PHE A 59 -13.61 14.21 -11.46
N LEU A 60 -13.12 14.61 -10.28
CA LEU A 60 -11.71 14.50 -9.92
C LEU A 60 -11.23 13.04 -9.89
N ILE A 61 -12.01 12.15 -9.27
CA ILE A 61 -11.67 10.72 -9.14
C ILE A 61 -11.68 10.04 -10.51
N GLU A 62 -12.72 10.26 -11.31
CA GLU A 62 -12.93 9.52 -12.57
C GLU A 62 -12.04 10.02 -13.71
N ASN A 63 -11.81 11.34 -13.78
CA ASN A 63 -11.14 11.97 -14.92
C ASN A 63 -9.71 12.41 -14.62
N LYS A 64 -9.38 12.66 -13.34
CA LYS A 64 -8.11 13.27 -12.93
C LYS A 64 -7.31 12.41 -11.93
N ALA A 65 -7.58 11.10 -11.85
CA ALA A 65 -6.92 10.16 -10.92
C ALA A 65 -5.38 10.28 -10.88
N ASN A 66 -4.71 10.35 -12.03
CA ASN A 66 -3.24 10.47 -12.06
C ASN A 66 -2.74 11.75 -11.38
N TRP A 67 -3.45 12.86 -11.58
CA TRP A 67 -3.13 14.12 -10.93
C TRP A 67 -3.41 14.05 -9.42
N MET A 68 -4.51 13.40 -9.03
CA MET A 68 -4.89 13.18 -7.64
C MET A 68 -3.81 12.38 -6.89
N ASP A 69 -3.30 11.31 -7.50
CA ASP A 69 -2.24 10.49 -6.92
C ASP A 69 -0.92 11.29 -6.76
N GLN A 70 -0.56 12.10 -7.76
CA GLN A 70 0.63 12.97 -7.69
C GLN A 70 0.48 14.09 -6.65
N ASN A 71 -0.75 14.53 -6.38
CA ASN A 71 -1.09 15.58 -5.44
C ASN A 71 -1.76 15.03 -4.17
N PHE A 72 -1.46 13.77 -3.82
CA PHE A 72 -2.10 13.07 -2.72
C PHE A 72 -2.11 13.88 -1.42
N ASN A 73 -1.00 14.53 -1.05
CA ASN A 73 -0.92 15.31 0.19
C ASN A 73 -1.95 16.45 0.20
N LEU A 74 -2.12 17.18 -0.90
CA LEU A 74 -3.10 18.26 -1.01
C LEU A 74 -4.52 17.73 -0.82
N ILE A 75 -4.85 16.62 -1.50
CA ILE A 75 -6.16 15.98 -1.41
C ILE A 75 -6.42 15.41 -0.02
N TYR A 76 -5.41 14.79 0.58
CA TYR A 76 -5.48 14.27 1.94
C TYR A 76 -5.77 15.41 2.93
N HIS A 77 -5.03 16.52 2.88
CA HIS A 77 -5.30 17.68 3.73
C HIS A 77 -6.73 18.20 3.57
N ILE A 78 -7.15 18.50 2.35
CA ILE A 78 -8.49 19.05 2.08
C ILE A 78 -9.60 18.09 2.53
N SER A 79 -9.45 16.80 2.27
CA SER A 79 -10.48 15.80 2.56
C SER A 79 -10.63 15.49 4.04
N PHE A 80 -9.54 15.50 4.82
CA PHE A 80 -9.55 15.14 6.24
C PHE A 80 -9.62 16.34 7.19
N GLU A 81 -9.32 17.57 6.77
CA GLU A 81 -9.43 18.76 7.64
C GLU A 81 -10.88 19.18 7.92
N ASN A 82 -11.77 19.03 6.94
CA ASN A 82 -13.15 19.51 7.03
C ASN A 82 -14.20 18.40 7.18
N ASP A 83 -13.81 17.12 7.08
CA ASP A 83 -14.70 15.94 7.05
C ASP A 83 -15.86 16.02 6.01
N SER A 84 -15.76 16.93 5.04
CA SER A 84 -16.82 17.25 4.08
C SER A 84 -16.74 16.50 2.75
N PHE A 85 -15.67 15.75 2.50
CA PHE A 85 -15.37 15.17 1.18
C PHE A 85 -15.24 13.64 1.26
N PRO A 86 -16.34 12.90 1.46
CA PRO A 86 -16.30 11.47 1.79
C PRO A 86 -15.77 10.59 0.64
N LYS A 87 -16.01 10.96 -0.62
CA LYS A 87 -15.47 10.17 -1.75
C LYS A 87 -13.97 10.35 -1.87
N LEU A 88 -13.47 11.58 -1.68
CA LEU A 88 -12.03 11.84 -1.66
C LEU A 88 -11.35 11.18 -0.46
N GLN A 89 -11.97 11.22 0.72
CA GLN A 89 -11.47 10.48 1.88
C GLN A 89 -11.38 8.97 1.59
N LYS A 90 -12.39 8.40 0.93
CA LYS A 90 -12.38 7.00 0.52
C LYS A 90 -11.22 6.72 -0.45
N HIS A 91 -11.03 7.55 -1.47
CA HIS A 91 -9.91 7.45 -2.41
C HIS A 91 -8.56 7.45 -1.68
N CYS A 92 -8.37 8.39 -0.75
CA CYS A 92 -7.15 8.46 0.05
C CYS A 92 -6.96 7.21 0.94
N LYS A 93 -8.01 6.73 1.62
CA LYS A 93 -7.95 5.51 2.44
C LYS A 93 -7.62 4.27 1.61
N ASP A 94 -8.18 4.18 0.40
CA ASP A 94 -7.88 3.12 -0.55
C ASP A 94 -6.41 3.15 -0.97
N LEU A 95 -5.85 4.33 -1.29
CA LEU A 95 -4.44 4.46 -1.66
C LEU A 95 -3.51 4.12 -0.50
N ILE A 96 -3.81 4.63 0.71
CA ILE A 96 -3.05 4.31 1.94
C ILE A 96 -3.05 2.82 2.18
N SER A 97 -4.22 2.17 2.13
CA SER A 97 -4.38 0.76 2.48
C SER A 97 -3.80 -0.19 1.43
N LYS A 98 -4.04 0.07 0.13
CA LYS A 98 -3.73 -0.87 -0.96
C LYS A 98 -2.37 -0.63 -1.61
N GLU A 99 -1.91 0.62 -1.67
CA GLU A 99 -0.69 0.99 -2.40
C GLU A 99 0.19 2.00 -1.63
N PRO A 100 0.54 1.76 -0.35
CA PRO A 100 1.31 2.69 0.48
C PRO A 100 2.69 3.04 -0.13
N ASN A 101 3.29 2.11 -0.88
CA ASN A 101 4.53 2.33 -1.62
C ASN A 101 4.48 3.54 -2.57
N LYS A 102 3.34 3.82 -3.20
CA LYS A 102 3.18 4.98 -4.09
C LYS A 102 3.38 6.28 -3.32
N ILE A 103 2.83 6.36 -2.10
CA ILE A 103 2.89 7.55 -1.25
C ILE A 103 4.33 7.83 -0.79
N PHE A 104 5.07 6.80 -0.38
CA PHE A 104 6.49 6.95 -0.02
C PHE A 104 7.34 7.52 -1.17
N ASN A 105 7.03 7.12 -2.41
CA ASN A 105 7.78 7.53 -3.60
C ASN A 105 7.37 8.92 -4.13
N LEU A 106 6.40 9.61 -3.50
CA LEU A 106 6.00 10.95 -3.93
C LEU A 106 7.09 11.98 -3.66
N PRO A 107 7.30 12.96 -4.57
CA PRO A 107 8.29 14.02 -4.38
C PRO A 107 8.07 14.83 -3.09
N ASN A 108 6.80 15.05 -2.75
CA ASN A 108 6.36 15.81 -1.57
C ASN A 108 6.09 14.92 -0.35
N PHE A 109 6.49 13.63 -0.34
CA PHE A 109 6.29 12.72 0.81
C PHE A 109 6.66 13.36 2.16
N SER A 110 7.74 14.12 2.22
CA SER A 110 8.21 14.78 3.44
C SER A 110 7.21 15.77 4.05
N THR A 111 6.15 16.19 3.35
CA THR A 111 5.15 17.14 3.86
C THR A 111 3.94 16.45 4.51
N ILE A 112 3.89 15.11 4.56
CA ILE A 112 2.76 14.40 5.18
C ILE A 112 2.71 14.63 6.70
N PRO A 113 1.52 14.63 7.31
CA PRO A 113 1.38 14.64 8.76
C PRO A 113 2.02 13.40 9.42
N GLU A 114 2.55 13.56 10.64
CA GLU A 114 3.16 12.48 11.41
C GLU A 114 2.22 11.27 11.59
N LYS A 115 0.94 11.52 11.87
CA LYS A 115 -0.08 10.45 12.00
C LYS A 115 -0.22 9.62 10.73
N LEU A 116 -0.13 10.26 9.57
CA LEU A 116 -0.19 9.57 8.29
C LEU A 116 1.09 8.75 8.06
N LEU A 117 2.27 9.30 8.39
CA LEU A 117 3.52 8.54 8.32
C LEU A 117 3.46 7.26 9.19
N ILE A 118 2.98 7.36 10.43
CA ILE A 118 2.81 6.21 11.32
C ILE A 118 1.87 5.17 10.69
N THR A 119 0.74 5.62 10.15
CA THR A 119 -0.24 4.75 9.47
C THR A 119 0.39 4.01 8.29
N LEU A 120 1.24 4.69 7.52
CA LEU A 120 1.95 4.10 6.39
C LEU A 120 2.99 3.05 6.82
N ILE A 121 3.77 3.33 7.87
CA ILE A 121 4.79 2.40 8.40
C ILE A 121 4.14 1.13 8.96
N GLN A 122 2.99 1.27 9.63
CA GLN A 122 2.25 0.14 10.22
C GLN A 122 1.51 -0.72 9.19
N ASN A 123 1.43 -0.29 7.93
CA ASN A 123 0.59 -0.93 6.94
C ASN A 123 1.15 -2.29 6.49
N ASP A 124 0.38 -3.36 6.67
CA ASP A 124 0.77 -4.72 6.30
C ASP A 124 0.92 -4.94 4.77
N ASN A 125 0.33 -4.07 3.95
CA ASN A 125 0.51 -4.08 2.49
C ASN A 125 1.76 -3.32 2.02
N LEU A 126 2.54 -2.70 2.93
CA LEU A 126 3.78 -2.02 2.57
C LEU A 126 4.83 -3.04 2.10
N ARG A 127 5.12 -3.04 0.79
CA ARG A 127 6.11 -3.92 0.16
C ARG A 127 7.45 -3.22 0.05
N MET A 128 8.09 -2.95 1.18
CA MET A 128 9.34 -2.21 1.26
C MET A 128 10.25 -2.80 2.33
N GLY A 129 11.57 -2.84 2.08
CA GLY A 129 12.51 -3.31 3.08
C GLY A 129 12.58 -2.36 4.28
N GLU A 130 12.75 -2.89 5.48
CA GLU A 130 12.79 -2.08 6.71
C GLU A 130 13.89 -1.00 6.69
N ILE A 131 14.99 -1.26 5.97
CA ILE A 131 16.03 -0.24 5.79
C ILE A 131 15.53 0.97 5.01
N GLN A 132 14.71 0.76 3.97
CA GLN A 132 14.17 1.84 3.17
C GLN A 132 13.12 2.63 3.98
N ILE A 133 12.30 1.93 4.77
CA ILE A 133 11.35 2.57 5.70
C ILE A 133 12.12 3.49 6.66
N TRP A 134 13.20 2.99 7.27
CA TRP A 134 14.06 3.79 8.13
C TRP A 134 14.63 5.03 7.42
N GLU A 135 15.12 4.89 6.19
CA GLU A 135 15.63 6.01 5.41
C GLU A 135 14.55 7.05 5.11
N TYR A 136 13.31 6.62 4.81
CA TYR A 136 12.18 7.53 4.64
C TYR A 136 11.80 8.25 5.93
N VAL A 137 11.82 7.56 7.08
CA VAL A 137 11.57 8.19 8.39
C VAL A 137 12.63 9.24 8.70
N ILE A 138 13.91 8.96 8.46
CA ILE A 138 14.98 9.95 8.61
C ILE A 138 14.77 11.13 7.65
N LYS A 139 14.47 10.87 6.38
CA LYS A 139 14.22 11.91 5.36
C LYS A 139 13.04 12.80 5.76
N TRP A 140 11.96 12.22 6.28
CA TRP A 140 10.82 12.97 6.79
C TRP A 140 11.22 13.81 8.01
N GLY A 141 11.90 13.23 9.01
CA GLY A 141 12.33 13.93 10.21
C GLY A 141 13.27 15.11 9.95
N LEU A 142 14.20 14.97 9.01
CA LEU A 142 15.08 16.07 8.58
C LEU A 142 14.31 17.18 7.87
N ALA A 143 13.34 16.83 7.02
CA ALA A 143 12.53 17.82 6.31
C ALA A 143 11.62 18.63 7.25
N GLN A 144 11.20 18.07 8.39
CA GLN A 144 10.48 18.80 9.43
C GLN A 144 11.37 19.79 10.20
N ASN A 145 12.70 19.67 10.10
CA ASN A 145 13.67 20.47 10.82
C ASN A 145 14.71 21.07 9.86
N PRO A 146 14.32 22.03 9.00
CA PRO A 146 15.18 22.55 7.93
C PRO A 146 16.42 23.31 8.42
N GLU A 147 16.47 23.68 9.70
CA GLU A 147 17.63 24.33 10.34
C GLU A 147 18.75 23.34 10.68
N LEU A 148 18.48 22.03 10.65
CA LEU A 148 19.49 21.01 10.94
C LEU A 148 20.57 21.00 9.84
N PRO A 149 21.84 20.72 10.21
CA PRO A 149 22.90 20.58 9.24
C PRO A 149 22.62 19.46 8.23
N SER A 150 23.08 19.63 6.99
CA SER A 150 22.93 18.59 5.95
C SER A 150 23.82 17.37 6.18
N ASP A 151 24.96 17.54 6.86
CA ASP A 151 25.89 16.46 7.19
C ASP A 151 25.69 16.03 8.64
N LEU A 152 25.56 14.72 8.86
CA LEU A 152 25.41 14.15 10.19
C LEU A 152 26.66 14.36 11.06
N THR A 153 27.84 14.52 10.46
CA THR A 153 29.09 14.73 11.23
C THR A 153 29.12 16.08 11.96
N SER A 154 28.38 17.08 11.47
CA SER A 154 28.29 18.40 12.09
C SER A 154 27.17 18.53 13.13
N PHE A 155 26.41 17.46 13.39
CA PHE A 155 25.33 17.49 14.39
C PHE A 155 25.88 17.71 15.80
N SER A 156 25.43 18.78 16.42
CA SER A 156 25.55 19.03 17.84
C SER A 156 24.65 18.09 18.65
N LYS A 157 24.78 18.12 19.99
CA LYS A 157 23.90 17.35 20.87
C LYS A 157 22.43 17.79 20.75
N ASP A 158 22.21 19.10 20.56
CA ASP A 158 20.87 19.67 20.48
C ASP A 158 20.21 19.33 19.14
N ASP A 159 20.98 19.28 18.05
CA ASP A 159 20.50 18.81 16.74
C ASP A 159 19.95 17.38 16.81
N PHE A 160 20.67 16.49 17.51
CA PHE A 160 20.19 15.13 17.77
C PHE A 160 18.93 15.10 18.64
N ASN A 161 18.80 16.01 19.61
CA ASN A 161 17.60 16.09 20.45
C ASN A 161 16.39 16.58 19.64
N THR A 162 16.57 17.55 18.76
CA THR A 162 15.53 18.06 17.86
C THR A 162 14.99 16.95 16.96
N LEU A 163 15.89 16.21 16.28
CA LEU A 163 15.51 15.09 15.43
C LEU A 163 14.87 13.96 16.24
N LYS A 164 15.39 13.67 17.43
CA LYS A 164 14.82 12.68 18.35
C LYS A 164 13.38 13.00 18.71
N ASN A 165 13.10 14.23 19.12
CA ASN A 165 11.76 14.66 19.52
C ASN A 165 10.76 14.56 18.35
N THR A 166 11.24 14.84 17.14
CA THR A 166 10.44 14.72 15.90
C THR A 166 10.11 13.27 15.57
N LEU A 167 11.05 12.34 15.76
CA LEU A 167 10.91 10.95 15.33
C LEU A 167 10.44 9.99 16.42
N GLN A 168 10.27 10.46 17.66
CA GLN A 168 10.01 9.62 18.83
C GLN A 168 8.78 8.72 18.68
N GLN A 169 7.72 9.18 18.01
CA GLN A 169 6.50 8.38 17.81
C GLN A 169 6.62 7.42 16.63
N CYS A 170 7.50 7.69 15.67
CA CYS A 170 7.71 6.82 14.50
C CYS A 170 8.65 5.65 14.82
N ILE A 171 9.70 5.88 15.63
CA ILE A 171 10.74 4.89 15.97
C ILE A 171 10.18 3.54 16.48
N PRO A 172 9.17 3.49 17.36
CA PRO A 172 8.63 2.23 17.86
C PRO A 172 8.03 1.31 16.79
N PHE A 173 7.67 1.84 15.62
CA PHE A 173 7.06 1.08 14.55
C PHE A 173 8.07 0.50 13.55
N ILE A 174 9.35 0.85 13.68
CA ILE A 174 10.42 0.34 12.81
C ILE A 174 10.91 -1.01 13.34
N ARG A 175 10.85 -2.04 12.50
CA ARG A 175 11.27 -3.40 12.89
C ARG A 175 12.78 -3.58 12.70
N PHE A 176 13.58 -2.87 13.49
CA PHE A 176 15.06 -2.86 13.38
C PHE A 176 15.71 -4.25 13.37
N HIS A 177 15.11 -5.26 14.02
CA HIS A 177 15.62 -6.63 14.04
C HIS A 177 15.59 -7.33 12.66
N ASN A 178 14.80 -6.81 11.71
CA ASN A 178 14.73 -7.29 10.33
C ASN A 178 15.82 -6.70 9.43
N LEU A 179 16.68 -5.80 9.95
CA LEU A 179 17.78 -5.23 9.19
C LEU A 179 18.96 -6.20 9.10
N ALA A 180 19.71 -6.14 8.01
CA ALA A 180 21.01 -6.78 7.94
C ALA A 180 22.02 -6.06 8.86
N SER A 181 23.00 -6.77 9.41
CA SER A 181 24.00 -6.16 10.30
C SER A 181 24.79 -5.03 9.64
N LYS A 182 25.02 -5.14 8.32
CA LYS A 182 25.67 -4.10 7.52
C LYS A 182 24.80 -2.84 7.39
N GLU A 183 23.49 -3.01 7.27
CA GLU A 183 22.53 -1.91 7.19
C GLU A 183 22.45 -1.19 8.53
N PHE A 184 22.30 -1.94 9.63
CA PHE A 184 22.34 -1.39 10.98
C PHE A 184 23.62 -0.57 11.21
N LEU A 185 24.79 -1.14 10.92
CA LEU A 185 26.08 -0.49 11.11
C LEU A 185 26.22 0.82 10.31
N LYS A 186 25.76 0.83 9.05
CA LYS A 186 25.99 1.97 8.14
C LYS A 186 24.90 3.04 8.19
N LYS A 187 23.66 2.67 8.54
CA LYS A 187 22.47 3.53 8.34
C LYS A 187 21.71 3.81 9.62
N VAL A 188 21.77 2.94 10.62
CA VAL A 188 21.09 3.15 11.92
C VAL A 188 22.07 3.66 12.97
N LEU A 189 23.25 3.03 13.09
CA LEU A 189 24.26 3.38 14.08
C LEU A 189 24.70 4.86 14.05
N PRO A 190 24.83 5.54 12.88
CA PRO A 190 25.15 6.97 12.86
C PRO A 190 24.12 7.83 13.63
N TYR A 191 22.86 7.39 13.66
CA TYR A 191 21.77 8.06 14.35
C TYR A 191 21.54 7.54 15.79
N LYS A 192 22.44 6.74 16.38
CA LYS A 192 22.23 6.11 17.70
C LYS A 192 21.74 7.04 18.83
N LYS A 193 22.07 8.34 18.76
CA LYS A 193 21.67 9.33 19.76
C LYS A 193 20.17 9.65 19.75
N ILE A 194 19.46 9.37 18.65
CA ILE A 194 18.00 9.59 18.57
C ILE A 194 17.20 8.39 19.11
N LEU A 195 17.81 7.22 19.20
CA LEU A 195 17.16 6.02 19.71
C LEU A 195 17.04 6.06 21.25
N PRO A 196 15.94 5.55 21.83
CA PRO A 196 15.88 5.25 23.26
C PRO A 196 17.07 4.39 23.70
N LYS A 197 17.63 4.64 24.89
CA LYS A 197 18.86 4.00 25.36
C LYS A 197 18.71 2.48 25.45
N GLU A 198 17.56 2.03 25.95
CA GLU A 198 17.18 0.65 26.12
C GLU A 198 17.07 -0.06 24.76
N LEU A 199 16.41 0.60 23.80
CA LEU A 199 16.30 0.11 22.43
C LEU A 199 17.69 -0.03 21.78
N TYR A 200 18.52 1.01 21.87
CA TYR A 200 19.86 0.98 21.29
C TYR A 200 20.73 -0.14 21.86
N LYS A 201 20.71 -0.31 23.19
CA LYS A 201 21.46 -1.37 23.86
C LYS A 201 21.00 -2.76 23.39
N GLY A 202 19.69 -3.00 23.35
CA GLY A 202 19.13 -4.27 22.88
C GLY A 202 19.48 -4.56 21.42
N LEU A 203 19.42 -3.56 20.55
CA LEU A 203 19.83 -3.71 19.15
C LEU A 203 21.33 -3.99 19.03
N LEU A 204 22.17 -3.32 19.82
CA LEU A 204 23.61 -3.56 19.80
C LEU A 204 23.95 -4.99 20.22
N GLU A 205 23.33 -5.49 21.29
CA GLU A 205 23.47 -6.88 21.73
C GLU A 205 23.02 -7.86 20.63
N TYR A 206 21.85 -7.64 20.04
CA TYR A 206 21.33 -8.45 18.94
C TYR A 206 22.25 -8.50 17.72
N PHE A 207 22.80 -7.35 17.31
CA PHE A 207 23.64 -7.29 16.12
C PHE A 207 25.07 -7.81 16.34
N LEU A 208 25.54 -7.87 17.58
CA LEU A 208 26.84 -8.43 17.95
C LEU A 208 26.77 -9.94 18.25
N ASP A 209 25.65 -10.42 18.79
CA ASP A 209 25.45 -11.83 19.10
C ASP A 209 24.86 -12.61 17.91
N ASN A 210 25.69 -13.44 17.27
CA ASN A 210 25.29 -14.29 16.15
C ASN A 210 24.25 -15.36 16.50
N ASP A 211 24.13 -15.79 17.76
CA ASP A 211 23.17 -16.81 18.17
C ASP A 211 21.77 -16.20 18.41
N SER A 212 21.70 -14.97 18.91
CA SER A 212 20.44 -14.20 18.99
C SER A 212 19.81 -13.95 17.61
N LYS A 213 20.64 -13.68 16.58
CA LYS A 213 20.18 -13.58 15.18
C LYS A 213 19.54 -14.85 14.68
N LYS A 214 20.10 -16.03 15.01
CA LYS A 214 19.51 -17.32 14.62
C LYS A 214 18.17 -17.58 15.30
N ALA A 215 18.00 -17.14 16.55
CA ALA A 215 16.74 -17.28 17.28
C ALA A 215 15.64 -16.38 16.71
N VAL A 216 15.95 -15.12 16.40
CA VAL A 216 14.98 -14.22 15.76
C VAL A 216 14.74 -14.63 14.31
N LEU A 217 15.74 -14.99 13.50
CA LEU A 217 15.52 -15.54 12.14
C LEU A 217 14.64 -16.80 12.10
N ARG A 218 14.59 -17.57 13.21
CA ARG A 218 13.65 -18.68 13.36
C ARG A 218 12.22 -18.23 13.68
N ILE A 219 12.04 -17.06 14.29
CA ILE A 219 10.74 -16.46 14.66
C ILE A 219 10.22 -15.52 13.55
N SER A 220 11.08 -14.67 13.01
CA SER A 220 10.94 -13.94 11.75
C SER A 220 11.32 -14.89 10.61
N LYS A 221 10.48 -15.89 10.33
CA LYS A 221 10.55 -16.54 9.04
C LYS A 221 10.42 -15.44 8.00
N GLU A 222 11.50 -15.24 7.25
CA GLU A 222 11.63 -14.30 6.16
C GLU A 222 10.30 -14.23 5.41
N TYR A 223 9.74 -13.02 5.26
CA TYR A 223 8.93 -12.74 4.09
C TYR A 223 9.87 -12.89 2.89
N LYS A 224 10.18 -14.14 2.51
CA LYS A 224 10.65 -14.43 1.17
C LYS A 224 9.58 -13.83 0.28
N GLU A 225 9.94 -12.81 -0.49
CA GLU A 225 9.09 -12.32 -1.57
C GLU A 225 8.66 -13.56 -2.36
N ILE A 226 7.41 -13.99 -2.18
CA ILE A 226 6.85 -15.08 -2.98
C ILE A 226 6.61 -14.46 -4.34
N HIS A 227 7.63 -14.50 -5.19
CA HIS A 227 7.55 -14.04 -6.56
C HIS A 227 6.64 -14.99 -7.33
N ILE A 228 5.44 -14.53 -7.69
CA ILE A 228 4.44 -15.33 -8.39
C ILE A 228 4.40 -14.87 -9.84
N ASP A 229 4.78 -15.76 -10.75
CA ASP A 229 4.60 -15.54 -12.19
C ASP A 229 3.13 -15.83 -12.57
N SER A 230 2.22 -14.89 -12.25
CA SER A 230 0.79 -14.96 -12.61
C SER A 230 0.24 -13.62 -13.08
N LYS A 231 -0.74 -13.66 -13.99
CA LYS A 231 -1.55 -12.50 -14.42
C LYS A 231 -2.96 -12.49 -13.82
N ILE A 232 -3.33 -13.54 -13.07
CA ILE A 232 -4.70 -13.73 -12.55
C ILE A 232 -4.73 -13.53 -11.03
N ILE A 233 -3.76 -14.08 -10.31
CA ILE A 233 -3.70 -14.04 -8.84
C ILE A 233 -2.57 -13.16 -8.35
N THR A 234 -2.80 -12.49 -7.23
CA THR A 234 -1.84 -11.64 -6.53
C THR A 234 -1.17 -12.41 -5.40
N PHE A 235 -0.19 -11.77 -4.74
CA PHE A 235 0.43 -12.31 -3.52
C PHE A 235 -0.59 -12.61 -2.42
N GLN A 236 -1.62 -11.76 -2.25
CA GLN A 236 -2.65 -11.96 -1.23
C GLN A 236 -3.46 -13.24 -1.47
N HIS A 237 -3.83 -13.53 -2.72
CA HIS A 237 -4.49 -14.79 -3.07
C HIS A 237 -3.60 -15.99 -2.76
N VAL A 238 -2.30 -15.89 -3.05
CA VAL A 238 -1.34 -16.96 -2.77
C VAL A 238 -1.12 -17.18 -1.29
N GLU A 239 -1.09 -16.13 -0.48
CA GLU A 239 -1.02 -16.24 0.97
C GLU A 239 -2.25 -16.96 1.53
N LEU A 240 -3.46 -16.60 1.08
CA LEU A 240 -4.70 -17.25 1.48
C LEU A 240 -4.73 -18.73 1.07
N ILE A 241 -4.37 -19.04 -0.17
CA ILE A 241 -4.27 -20.42 -0.66
C ILE A 241 -3.27 -21.21 0.17
N SER A 242 -2.12 -20.62 0.51
CA SER A 242 -1.09 -21.26 1.35
C SER A 242 -1.62 -21.57 2.76
N LYS A 243 -2.36 -20.65 3.36
CA LYS A 243 -3.02 -20.88 4.66
C LYS A 243 -4.04 -22.02 4.58
N TRP A 244 -4.82 -22.09 3.51
CA TRP A 244 -5.78 -23.18 3.30
C TRP A 244 -5.11 -24.54 3.11
N ILE A 245 -3.96 -24.60 2.43
CA ILE A 245 -3.15 -25.83 2.31
C ILE A 245 -2.68 -26.30 3.70
N ASP A 246 -2.21 -25.38 4.55
CA ASP A 246 -1.80 -25.68 5.94
C ASP A 246 -2.99 -25.87 6.90
N ARG A 247 -4.24 -25.73 6.42
CA ARG A 247 -5.49 -25.78 7.21
C ARG A 247 -5.50 -24.76 8.36
N LEU A 248 -4.92 -23.59 8.13
CA LEU A 248 -4.84 -22.49 9.08
C LEU A 248 -6.07 -21.56 8.98
N GLU A 249 -6.43 -20.92 10.07
CA GLU A 249 -7.44 -19.86 10.05
C GLU A 249 -6.87 -18.58 9.40
N ILE A 250 -7.74 -17.67 8.98
CA ILE A 250 -7.34 -16.41 8.31
C ILE A 250 -6.43 -15.57 9.23
N ALA A 251 -6.71 -15.56 10.54
CA ALA A 251 -5.94 -14.83 11.54
C ALA A 251 -4.59 -15.48 11.88
N ASP A 252 -4.42 -16.76 11.56
CA ASP A 252 -3.20 -17.49 11.86
C ASP A 252 -2.05 -17.03 10.95
N ARG A 253 -0.85 -17.03 11.52
CA ARG A 253 0.38 -16.69 10.79
C ARG A 253 0.88 -17.91 10.02
N LEU A 254 1.12 -17.73 8.73
CA LEU A 254 1.70 -18.77 7.89
C LEU A 254 3.13 -19.07 8.36
N GLN A 255 3.36 -20.28 8.86
CA GLN A 255 4.69 -20.70 9.27
C GLN A 255 5.51 -21.25 8.09
N ASN A 256 4.94 -21.72 6.99
CA ASN A 256 5.73 -22.35 5.92
C ASN A 256 5.90 -21.43 4.71
N SER A 257 7.11 -21.40 4.12
CA SER A 257 7.33 -20.70 2.86
C SER A 257 6.97 -21.62 1.69
N TYR A 258 5.93 -21.27 0.95
CA TYR A 258 5.54 -21.96 -0.28
C TYR A 258 6.21 -21.32 -1.51
N GLU A 259 6.74 -22.16 -2.41
CA GLU A 259 7.26 -21.73 -3.71
C GLU A 259 6.25 -22.11 -4.81
N PHE A 260 5.62 -21.11 -5.43
CA PHE A 260 4.66 -21.32 -6.52
C PHE A 260 5.38 -21.30 -7.87
N LYS A 261 5.55 -22.47 -8.49
CA LYS A 261 6.14 -22.62 -9.83
C LYS A 261 5.06 -22.67 -10.90
N LEU A 262 5.11 -21.75 -11.86
CA LEU A 262 4.19 -21.75 -13.00
C LEU A 262 4.49 -22.94 -13.92
N LEU A 263 3.59 -23.92 -13.95
CA LEU A 263 3.68 -25.07 -14.85
C LEU A 263 3.09 -24.77 -16.23
N TYR A 264 1.91 -24.15 -16.27
CA TYR A 264 1.18 -23.87 -17.51
C TYR A 264 0.44 -22.54 -17.42
N ARG A 265 0.47 -21.77 -18.51
CA ARG A 265 -0.35 -20.56 -18.69
C ARG A 265 -0.95 -20.58 -20.09
N ASP A 266 -2.27 -20.64 -20.18
CA ASP A 266 -2.99 -20.72 -21.46
C ASP A 266 -2.63 -19.58 -22.43
N SER A 267 -2.45 -18.35 -21.95
CA SER A 267 -2.05 -17.21 -22.80
C SER A 267 -0.61 -17.28 -23.35
N ARG A 268 0.24 -18.18 -22.83
CA ARG A 268 1.65 -18.38 -23.25
C ARG A 268 1.82 -19.72 -23.97
N ASP A 269 1.22 -20.75 -23.40
CA ASP A 269 1.43 -22.15 -23.75
C ASP A 269 0.26 -22.74 -24.55
N GLY A 270 -0.90 -22.07 -24.57
CA GLY A 270 -2.09 -22.52 -25.29
C GLY A 270 -1.94 -22.42 -26.81
N SER A 271 -2.67 -23.28 -27.52
CA SER A 271 -2.77 -23.37 -28.98
C SER A 271 -4.10 -22.78 -29.48
N SER A 272 -4.28 -22.59 -30.79
CA SER A 272 -5.55 -22.09 -31.35
C SER A 272 -6.73 -23.06 -31.16
N GLU A 273 -6.48 -24.36 -31.06
CA GLU A 273 -7.52 -25.39 -30.97
C GLU A 273 -7.78 -25.84 -29.53
N LEU A 274 -9.04 -25.77 -29.07
CA LEU A 274 -9.43 -26.07 -27.68
C LEU A 274 -9.01 -27.47 -27.20
N ILE A 275 -9.16 -28.49 -28.05
CA ILE A 275 -8.80 -29.89 -27.73
C ILE A 275 -7.31 -29.97 -27.38
N SER A 276 -6.47 -29.34 -28.21
CA SER A 276 -5.03 -29.32 -27.99
C SER A 276 -4.58 -28.52 -26.75
N ARG A 277 -5.40 -27.58 -26.24
CA ARG A 277 -5.13 -26.88 -24.97
C ARG A 277 -5.27 -27.80 -23.77
N PHE A 278 -6.36 -28.57 -23.72
CA PHE A 278 -6.59 -29.52 -22.64
C PHE A 278 -5.56 -30.65 -22.65
N ASP A 279 -5.22 -31.18 -23.83
CA ASP A 279 -4.20 -32.23 -23.93
C ASP A 279 -2.83 -31.73 -23.45
N LYS A 280 -2.47 -30.49 -23.78
CA LYS A 280 -1.22 -29.88 -23.33
C LYS A 280 -1.20 -29.64 -21.82
N LEU A 281 -2.30 -29.16 -21.24
CA LEU A 281 -2.46 -29.05 -19.80
C LEU A 281 -2.30 -30.43 -19.12
N ARG A 282 -2.98 -31.46 -19.63
CA ARG A 282 -2.88 -32.83 -19.11
C ARG A 282 -1.44 -33.34 -19.17
N MET A 283 -0.77 -33.14 -20.29
CA MET A 283 0.62 -33.57 -20.47
C MET A 283 1.57 -32.91 -19.46
N ILE A 284 1.42 -31.60 -19.22
CA ILE A 284 2.26 -30.85 -18.27
C ILE A 284 1.94 -31.24 -16.82
N CYS A 285 0.67 -31.40 -16.49
CA CYS A 285 0.24 -31.73 -15.13
C CYS A 285 0.41 -33.22 -14.80
N LYS A 286 0.64 -34.10 -15.77
CA LYS A 286 0.80 -35.55 -15.53
C LYS A 286 1.88 -35.81 -14.50
N ASN A 287 1.54 -36.61 -13.49
CA ASN A 287 2.40 -36.95 -12.35
C ASN A 287 2.87 -35.74 -11.50
N GLN A 288 2.25 -34.57 -11.65
CA GLN A 288 2.48 -33.43 -10.77
C GLN A 288 1.53 -33.52 -9.58
N SER A 289 2.06 -33.40 -8.37
CA SER A 289 1.30 -33.28 -7.12
C SER A 289 1.36 -31.85 -6.59
N ARG A 290 0.54 -31.53 -5.58
CA ARG A 290 0.48 -30.19 -4.93
C ARG A 290 0.31 -29.06 -5.94
N THR A 291 -0.68 -29.21 -6.81
CA THR A 291 -0.96 -28.27 -7.90
C THR A 291 -2.13 -27.36 -7.56
N VAL A 292 -2.06 -26.10 -7.99
CA VAL A 292 -3.16 -25.14 -7.93
C VAL A 292 -3.55 -24.77 -9.35
N ILE A 293 -4.84 -24.88 -9.68
CA ILE A 293 -5.40 -24.43 -10.94
C ILE A 293 -6.19 -23.16 -10.67
N VAL A 294 -6.00 -22.16 -11.53
CA VAL A 294 -6.65 -20.86 -11.41
C VAL A 294 -7.16 -20.41 -12.78
N SER A 295 -8.40 -19.94 -12.81
CA SER A 295 -9.10 -19.45 -13.99
C SER A 295 -9.80 -18.13 -13.67
N LYS A 296 -9.72 -17.15 -14.57
CA LYS A 296 -10.49 -15.90 -14.49
C LYS A 296 -11.73 -16.00 -15.36
N VAL A 297 -12.90 -15.69 -14.81
CA VAL A 297 -14.16 -15.70 -15.56
C VAL A 297 -14.19 -14.51 -16.52
N LYS A 298 -14.68 -14.73 -17.76
CA LYS A 298 -14.74 -13.69 -18.78
C LYS A 298 -15.92 -12.76 -18.51
N GLY A 299 -15.68 -11.44 -18.48
CA GLY A 299 -16.72 -10.43 -18.32
C GLY A 299 -16.97 -9.98 -16.88
N ASN A 300 -16.32 -10.60 -15.90
CA ASN A 300 -16.27 -10.11 -14.52
C ASN A 300 -14.82 -10.25 -13.97
N ASN A 301 -14.62 -9.84 -12.72
CA ASN A 301 -13.32 -9.98 -12.03
C ASN A 301 -13.24 -11.22 -11.13
N GLU A 302 -14.17 -12.16 -11.28
CA GLU A 302 -14.21 -13.38 -10.46
C GLU A 302 -13.08 -14.33 -10.85
N ILE A 303 -12.44 -14.91 -9.84
CA ILE A 303 -11.37 -15.88 -9.98
C ILE A 303 -11.81 -17.19 -9.35
N LEU A 304 -11.80 -18.26 -10.13
CA LEU A 304 -12.12 -19.61 -9.68
C LEU A 304 -10.86 -20.46 -9.67
N GLY A 305 -10.75 -21.38 -8.71
CA GLY A 305 -9.63 -22.29 -8.68
C GLY A 305 -9.82 -23.48 -7.76
N GLY A 306 -8.78 -24.32 -7.73
CA GLY A 306 -8.74 -25.48 -6.85
C GLY A 306 -7.33 -25.98 -6.62
N TYR A 307 -7.12 -26.57 -5.45
CA TYR A 307 -5.89 -27.22 -5.06
C TYR A 307 -6.06 -28.74 -5.09
N ASN A 308 -5.11 -29.41 -5.74
CA ASN A 308 -4.99 -30.86 -5.73
C ASN A 308 -3.63 -31.28 -5.12
N PRO A 309 -3.62 -31.92 -3.93
CA PRO A 309 -2.40 -32.33 -3.24
C PRO A 309 -1.79 -33.60 -3.84
N ILE A 310 -2.58 -34.45 -4.51
CA ILE A 310 -2.14 -35.74 -5.06
C ILE A 310 -1.78 -35.62 -6.55
N GLU A 311 -1.06 -36.61 -7.06
CA GLU A 311 -0.61 -36.64 -8.45
C GLU A 311 -1.77 -36.72 -9.46
N TRP A 312 -1.70 -35.94 -10.54
CA TRP A 312 -2.63 -36.12 -11.67
C TRP A 312 -2.30 -37.38 -12.45
N LYS A 313 -3.17 -38.38 -12.30
CA LYS A 313 -3.16 -39.61 -13.10
C LYS A 313 -4.28 -39.53 -14.15
N PHE A 314 -3.94 -39.87 -15.39
CA PHE A 314 -4.87 -39.89 -16.52
C PHE A 314 -5.09 -41.33 -17.03
N ASP A 315 -5.13 -42.28 -16.09
CA ASP A 315 -5.23 -43.73 -16.31
C ASP A 315 -6.61 -44.29 -15.92
N ASN A 316 -7.63 -43.42 -15.87
CA ASN A 316 -9.00 -43.71 -15.43
C ASN A 316 -9.13 -44.23 -13.99
N SER A 317 -8.09 -44.08 -13.15
CA SER A 317 -8.17 -44.36 -11.72
C SER A 317 -8.69 -43.15 -10.92
N TYR A 318 -9.34 -43.41 -9.80
CA TYR A 318 -9.77 -42.36 -8.86
C TYR A 318 -8.74 -42.23 -7.72
N GLY A 319 -8.36 -40.99 -7.41
CA GLY A 319 -7.58 -40.66 -6.22
C GLY A 319 -8.49 -40.15 -5.09
N ILE A 320 -8.20 -40.53 -3.85
CA ILE A 320 -8.94 -40.06 -2.66
C ILE A 320 -8.00 -39.19 -1.83
N THR A 321 -8.47 -38.00 -1.44
CA THR A 321 -7.77 -37.11 -0.51
C THR A 321 -8.77 -36.24 0.25
N LYS A 322 -8.40 -35.85 1.47
CA LYS A 322 -9.16 -34.90 2.31
C LYS A 322 -8.54 -33.49 2.32
N ASP A 323 -7.49 -33.28 1.53
CA ASP A 323 -6.72 -32.02 1.50
C ASP A 323 -7.00 -31.19 0.24
N SER A 324 -7.82 -31.70 -0.70
CA SER A 324 -8.26 -30.93 -1.86
C SER A 324 -9.33 -29.92 -1.47
N PHE A 325 -9.30 -28.75 -2.12
CA PHE A 325 -10.34 -27.73 -1.99
C PHE A 325 -10.53 -26.96 -3.29
N ILE A 326 -11.72 -26.37 -3.46
CA ILE A 326 -12.04 -25.41 -4.51
C ILE A 326 -12.27 -24.05 -3.85
N PHE A 327 -12.01 -22.97 -4.59
CA PHE A 327 -12.17 -21.62 -4.09
C PHE A 327 -12.68 -20.67 -5.17
N SER A 328 -13.31 -19.58 -4.72
CA SER A 328 -13.64 -18.42 -5.53
C SER A 328 -13.16 -17.16 -4.81
N PHE A 329 -12.62 -16.20 -5.57
CA PHE A 329 -12.34 -14.84 -5.11
C PHE A 329 -13.23 -13.86 -5.87
N SER A 330 -14.00 -13.07 -5.12
CA SER A 330 -14.89 -12.02 -5.61
C SER A 330 -14.32 -10.66 -5.18
N ASN A 331 -14.25 -9.70 -6.09
CA ASN A 331 -13.96 -8.30 -5.74
C ASN A 331 -15.28 -7.61 -5.38
N ASP A 332 -15.76 -7.76 -4.15
CA ASP A 332 -16.76 -6.87 -3.57
C ASP A 332 -16.11 -5.75 -2.76
#